data_AF-A0A1Y1S393-F1
#
_entry.id   AF-A0A1Y1S393-F1
#
_cell.length_a   1.000
_cell.length_b   1.000
_cell.length_c   1.000
_cell.angle_alpha   90.00
_cell.angle_beta   90.00
_cell.angle_gamma   90.00
#
_symmetry.space_group_name_H-M   'P 1'
#
loop_
_entity.id
_entity.type
_entity.pdbx_description
1 polymer ?
#
loop_
_entity_poly.entity_id
_entity_poly.type
_entity_poly.pdbx_seq_one_letter_code
_entity_poly.pdbx_strand_id
1 'polypeptide(L)'
;MTHMDDLAAREKELLEDLEEFNREKERIRSLLGKIGGKDYSHRDNIINGLFLFVILVFFVLELTTHFLPAFVSIEISVLLVSIKIVWMIHSQHKFNHFQFWILNSLEFRVNEMNKRMRKIEKEIIRK
;
A
#
# COMPACT_ATOMS: atom_id res chain seq x y z
N MET A 1 4.00 -50.55 19.07
CA MET A 1 4.15 -49.55 18.01
C MET A 1 2.87 -48.75 18.00
N THR A 2 2.87 -47.65 18.74
CA THR A 2 1.74 -47.21 19.55
C THR A 2 1.09 -45.98 18.91
N HIS A 3 -0.23 -45.91 18.89
CA HIS A 3 -1.04 -44.83 18.30
C HIS A 3 -0.68 -43.41 18.80
N MET A 4 0.03 -43.31 19.93
CA MET A 4 0.60 -42.06 20.47
C MET A 4 1.83 -41.57 19.70
N ASP A 5 2.65 -42.49 19.15
CA ASP A 5 3.84 -42.14 18.36
C ASP A 5 3.42 -41.54 16.99
N ASP A 6 2.31 -42.01 16.43
CA ASP A 6 1.71 -41.51 15.18
C ASP A 6 1.06 -40.12 15.35
N LEU A 7 0.35 -39.91 16.46
CA LEU A 7 -0.23 -38.60 16.81
C LEU A 7 0.85 -37.55 17.03
N ALA A 8 1.93 -37.90 17.74
CA ALA A 8 3.06 -36.99 17.96
C ALA A 8 3.80 -36.66 16.65
N ALA A 9 3.93 -37.62 15.72
CA ALA A 9 4.50 -37.37 14.40
C ALA A 9 3.64 -36.40 13.58
N ARG A 10 2.32 -36.59 13.58
CA ARG A 10 1.36 -35.68 12.92
C ARG A 10 1.33 -34.29 13.52
N GLU A 11 1.37 -34.17 14.84
CA GLU A 11 1.42 -32.86 15.52
C GLU A 11 2.69 -32.10 15.13
N LYS A 12 3.82 -32.80 15.05
CA LYS A 12 5.10 -32.21 14.63
C LYS A 12 5.08 -31.77 13.16
N GLU A 13 4.52 -32.58 12.27
CA GLU A 13 4.32 -32.24 10.85
C GLU A 13 3.42 -31.00 10.70
N LEU A 14 2.30 -30.95 11.43
CA LEU A 14 1.39 -29.80 11.42
C LEU A 14 2.04 -28.52 11.95
N LEU A 15 2.91 -28.62 12.96
CA LEU A 15 3.66 -27.48 13.49
C LEU A 15 4.68 -26.95 12.48
N GLU A 16 5.38 -27.84 11.77
CA GLU A 16 6.29 -27.46 10.68
C GLU A 16 5.55 -26.75 9.53
N ASP A 17 4.41 -27.29 9.10
CA ASP A 17 3.55 -26.67 8.09
C ASP A 17 3.06 -25.27 8.52
N LEU A 18 2.68 -25.13 9.80
CA LEU A 18 2.21 -23.85 10.35
C LEU A 18 3.33 -22.81 10.39
N GLU A 19 4.53 -23.23 10.74
CA GLU A 19 5.71 -22.38 10.72
C GLU A 19 6.07 -21.93 9.30
N GLU A 20 6.03 -22.84 8.34
CA GLU A 20 6.29 -22.52 6.94
C GLU A 20 5.26 -21.53 6.39
N PHE A 21 3.98 -21.75 6.70
CA PHE A 21 2.91 -20.81 6.36
C PHE A 21 3.14 -19.42 6.96
N ASN A 22 3.53 -19.35 8.23
CA ASN A 22 3.82 -18.07 8.88
C ASN A 22 5.03 -17.36 8.23
N ARG A 23 6.10 -18.09 7.91
CA ARG A 23 7.27 -17.55 7.20
C ARG A 23 6.88 -16.97 5.85
N GLU A 24 6.05 -17.69 5.10
CA GLU A 24 5.62 -17.26 3.77
C GLU A 24 4.68 -16.05 3.85
N LYS A 25 3.78 -16.03 4.84
CA LYS A 25 2.94 -14.86 5.17
C LYS A 25 3.78 -13.63 5.52
N GLU A 26 4.82 -13.77 6.33
CA GLU A 26 5.73 -12.67 6.68
C GLU A 26 6.47 -12.14 5.44
N ARG A 27 6.89 -13.05 4.55
CA ARG A 27 7.55 -12.71 3.29
C ARG A 27 6.61 -11.94 2.38
N ILE A 28 5.38 -12.40 2.20
CA ILE A 28 4.34 -11.71 1.44
C ILE A 28 4.05 -10.33 2.06
N ARG A 29 3.90 -10.23 3.38
CA ARG A 29 3.70 -8.97 4.10
C ARG A 29 4.84 -7.97 3.86
N SER A 30 6.10 -8.43 3.89
CA SER A 30 7.26 -7.55 3.67
C SER A 30 7.37 -7.09 2.20
N LEU A 31 7.04 -7.95 1.23
CA LEU A 31 6.94 -7.57 -0.18
C LEU A 31 5.81 -6.55 -0.39
N LEU A 32 4.64 -6.79 0.22
CA LEU A 32 3.52 -5.85 0.25
C LEU A 32 3.92 -4.52 0.89
N GLY A 33 4.67 -4.52 1.99
CA GLY A 33 5.15 -3.31 2.67
C GLY A 33 6.13 -2.49 1.84
N LYS A 34 6.98 -3.15 1.04
CA LYS A 34 7.88 -2.49 0.08
C LYS A 34 7.13 -1.83 -1.07
N ILE A 35 6.01 -2.41 -1.50
CA ILE A 35 5.19 -1.85 -2.59
C ILE A 35 4.18 -0.81 -2.06
N GLY A 36 3.69 -1.00 -0.83
CA GLY A 36 2.73 -0.13 -0.14
C GLY A 36 3.32 1.16 0.45
N GLY A 37 4.62 1.42 0.25
CA GLY A 37 5.17 2.76 0.46
C GLY A 37 5.53 3.13 1.91
N LYS A 38 5.87 2.16 2.78
CA LYS A 38 6.37 2.49 4.14
C LYS A 38 7.58 3.43 4.11
N ASP A 39 8.49 3.28 3.13
CA ASP A 39 9.62 4.19 2.93
C ASP A 39 9.24 5.50 2.22
N TYR A 40 8.23 5.47 1.36
CA TYR A 40 7.71 6.66 0.69
C TYR A 40 7.00 7.60 1.67
N SER A 41 6.22 7.06 2.60
CA SER A 41 5.43 7.84 3.56
C SER A 41 6.29 8.76 4.46
N HIS A 42 7.43 8.28 4.94
CA HIS A 42 8.30 9.12 5.78
C HIS A 42 9.02 10.22 4.99
N ARG A 43 9.52 9.90 3.79
CA ARG A 43 10.15 10.90 2.91
C ARG A 43 9.15 11.93 2.42
N ASP A 44 7.96 11.50 2.03
CA ASP A 44 6.89 12.40 1.57
C ASP A 44 6.44 13.35 2.69
N ASN A 45 6.36 12.88 3.95
CA ASN A 45 6.05 13.74 5.09
C ASN A 45 7.15 14.79 5.35
N ILE A 46 8.42 14.41 5.26
CA ILE A 46 9.55 15.35 5.42
C ILE A 46 9.52 16.39 4.30
N ILE A 47 9.33 15.94 3.06
CA ILE A 47 9.28 16.79 1.88
C ILE A 47 8.07 17.73 1.95
N ASN A 48 6.90 17.24 2.39
CA ASN A 48 5.73 18.06 2.61
C ASN A 48 5.97 19.15 3.65
N GLY A 49 6.58 18.78 4.79
CA GLY A 49 6.95 19.71 5.85
C GLY A 49 7.93 20.79 5.36
N LEU A 50 8.96 20.39 4.62
CA LEU A 50 9.92 21.31 4.01
C LEU A 50 9.23 22.28 3.04
N PHE A 51 8.34 21.78 2.19
CA PHE A 51 7.60 22.62 1.25
C PHE A 51 6.72 23.64 1.96
N LEU A 52 6.03 23.21 3.03
CA LEU A 52 5.18 24.10 3.83
C LEU A 52 6.01 25.17 4.53
N PHE A 53 7.17 24.79 5.06
CA PHE A 53 8.13 25.73 5.65
C PHE A 53 8.61 26.77 4.63
N VAL A 54 9.00 26.34 3.43
CA VAL A 54 9.43 27.26 2.35
C VAL A 54 8.33 28.24 1.97
N ILE A 55 7.10 27.77 1.79
CA ILE A 55 5.93 28.63 1.51
C ILE A 55 5.74 29.66 2.63
N LEU A 56 5.82 29.22 3.89
CA LEU A 56 5.64 30.11 5.05
C LEU A 56 6.76 31.16 5.15
N VAL A 57 8.01 30.80 4.84
CA VAL A 57 9.13 31.74 4.79
C VAL A 57 8.95 32.77 3.68
N PHE A 58 8.57 32.35 2.48
CA PHE A 58 8.28 33.29 1.39
C PHE A 58 7.16 34.25 1.75
N PHE A 59 6.09 33.75 2.36
CA PHE A 59 4.97 34.57 2.81
C PHE A 59 5.39 35.62 3.85
N VAL A 60 6.19 35.24 4.84
CA VAL A 60 6.69 36.17 5.87
C VAL A 60 7.67 37.21 5.28
N LEU A 61 8.55 36.79 4.37
CA LEU A 61 9.49 37.69 3.70
C LEU A 61 8.79 38.71 2.81
N GLU A 62 7.75 38.30 2.08
CA GLU A 62 6.90 39.19 1.30
C GLU A 62 6.26 40.27 2.20
N LEU A 63 5.67 39.84 3.33
CA LEU A 63 4.96 40.71 4.27
C LEU A 63 5.89 41.73 4.95
N THR A 64 7.12 41.32 5.29
CA THR A 64 8.08 42.16 6.00
C THR A 64 8.94 43.04 5.10
N THR A 65 9.32 42.56 3.92
CA THR A 65 10.38 43.21 3.12
C THR A 65 9.82 44.01 1.94
N HIS A 66 8.56 43.77 1.50
CA HIS A 66 7.97 44.37 0.29
C HIS A 66 8.89 44.32 -0.95
N PHE A 67 9.84 43.37 -0.96
CA PHE A 67 10.94 43.34 -1.92
C PHE A 67 10.49 42.93 -3.32
N LEU A 68 9.36 42.22 -3.40
CA LEU A 68 8.71 41.79 -4.63
C LEU A 68 7.28 42.35 -4.67
N PRO A 69 6.78 42.78 -5.84
CA PRO A 69 5.38 43.08 -6.02
C PRO A 69 4.55 41.84 -5.66
N ALA A 70 3.53 42.01 -4.80
CA ALA A 70 2.72 40.91 -4.28
C ALA A 70 2.16 39.99 -5.39
N PHE A 71 1.86 40.58 -6.54
CA PHE A 71 1.41 39.84 -7.72
C PHE A 71 2.41 38.77 -8.19
N VAL A 72 3.70 39.10 -8.27
CA VAL A 72 4.76 38.17 -8.70
C VAL A 72 4.99 37.07 -7.66
N SER A 73 4.90 37.40 -6.37
CA SER A 73 5.03 36.42 -5.30
C SER A 73 3.90 35.37 -5.32
N ILE A 74 2.67 35.83 -5.55
CA ILE A 74 1.50 34.95 -5.68
C ILE A 74 1.65 34.02 -6.90
N GLU A 75 2.09 34.53 -8.04
CA GLU A 75 2.31 33.70 -9.24
C GLU A 75 3.34 32.59 -8.99
N ILE A 76 4.48 32.92 -8.34
CA ILE A 76 5.51 31.94 -8.00
C ILE A 76 4.97 30.89 -7.01
N SER A 77 4.20 31.33 -6.01
CA SER A 77 3.58 30.45 -5.02
C SER A 77 2.59 29.46 -5.66
N VAL A 78 1.73 29.95 -6.55
CA VAL A 78 0.77 29.13 -7.30
C VAL A 78 1.49 28.15 -8.23
N LEU A 79 2.58 28.57 -8.88
CA LEU A 79 3.40 27.70 -9.73
C LEU A 79 4.03 26.56 -8.92
N LEU A 80 4.62 26.87 -7.76
CA LEU A 80 5.23 25.88 -6.87
C LEU A 80 4.22 24.86 -6.34
N VAL A 81 3.02 25.31 -5.94
CA VAL A 81 1.94 24.42 -5.51
C VAL A 81 1.47 23.53 -6.67
N SER A 82 1.35 24.07 -7.88
CA SER A 82 0.94 23.32 -9.07
C SER A 82 1.93 22.20 -9.41
N ILE A 83 3.23 22.51 -9.40
CA ILE A 83 4.30 21.51 -9.62
C ILE A 83 4.23 20.41 -8.55
N LYS A 84 3.99 20.78 -7.28
CA LYS A 84 3.85 19.81 -6.20
C LYS A 84 2.66 18.88 -6.39
N ILE A 85 1.52 19.39 -6.86
CA ILE A 85 0.33 18.58 -7.16
C ILE A 85 0.66 17.56 -8.27
N VAL A 86 1.27 18.00 -9.37
CA VAL A 86 1.68 17.12 -10.47
C VAL A 86 2.64 16.03 -9.97
N TRP A 87 3.61 16.41 -9.14
CA TRP A 87 4.56 15.47 -8.58
C TRP A 87 3.92 14.45 -7.62
N MET A 88 2.98 14.89 -6.78
CA MET A 88 2.19 13.99 -5.92
C MET A 88 1.40 12.97 -6.74
N ILE A 89 0.72 13.42 -7.81
CA ILE A 89 -0.04 12.54 -8.72
C ILE A 89 0.90 11.53 -9.40
N HIS A 90 2.08 11.98 -9.85
CA HIS A 90 3.07 11.10 -10.44
C HIS A 90 3.60 10.04 -9.45
N SER A 91 3.84 10.44 -8.20
CA SER A 91 4.30 9.52 -7.14
C SER A 91 3.25 8.45 -6.80
N GLN A 92 1.96 8.81 -6.80
CA GLN A 92 0.85 7.90 -6.48
C GLN A 92 0.59 6.81 -7.54
N HIS A 93 1.10 6.96 -8.77
CA HIS A 93 0.79 6.07 -9.89
C HIS A 93 1.19 4.61 -9.63
N LYS A 94 2.32 4.37 -8.95
CA LYS A 94 2.80 3.01 -8.63
C LYS A 94 1.92 2.32 -7.58
N PHE A 95 1.48 3.07 -6.57
CA PHE A 95 0.61 2.57 -5.52
C PHE A 95 -0.77 2.20 -6.07
N ASN A 96 -1.34 3.06 -6.91
CA ASN A 96 -2.64 2.80 -7.56
C ASN A 96 -2.58 1.55 -8.45
N HIS A 97 -1.49 1.40 -9.22
CA HIS A 97 -1.28 0.19 -10.02
C HIS A 97 -1.22 -1.06 -9.14
N PHE A 98 -0.50 -1.00 -8.02
CA PHE A 98 -0.43 -2.11 -7.08
C PHE A 98 -1.80 -2.46 -6.45
N GLN A 99 -2.55 -1.45 -6.00
CA GLN A 99 -3.91 -1.65 -5.49
C GLN A 99 -4.81 -2.32 -6.52
N PHE A 100 -4.72 -1.91 -7.79
CA PHE A 100 -5.44 -2.52 -8.90
C PHE A 100 -5.08 -4.00 -9.08
N TRP A 101 -3.79 -4.35 -9.06
CA TRP A 101 -3.34 -5.74 -9.16
C TRP A 101 -3.86 -6.62 -8.03
N ILE A 102 -3.85 -6.11 -6.79
CA ILE A 102 -4.39 -6.84 -5.64
C ILE A 102 -5.90 -7.06 -5.80
N LEU A 103 -6.64 -6.02 -6.18
CA LEU A 103 -8.08 -6.12 -6.39
C LEU A 103 -8.43 -7.16 -7.46
N ASN A 104 -7.72 -7.14 -8.60
CA ASN A 104 -7.90 -8.12 -9.68
C ASN A 104 -7.60 -9.55 -9.22
N SER A 105 -6.56 -9.75 -8.40
CA SER A 105 -6.23 -11.06 -7.85
C SER A 105 -7.32 -11.58 -6.88
N LEU A 106 -7.89 -10.68 -6.07
CA LEU A 106 -8.99 -11.00 -5.18
C LEU A 106 -10.27 -11.31 -5.96
N GLU A 107 -10.58 -10.50 -6.98
CA GLU A 107 -11.72 -10.73 -7.86
C GLU A 107 -11.64 -12.11 -8.51
N PHE A 108 -10.49 -12.47 -9.07
CA PHE A 108 -10.27 -13.80 -9.65
C PHE A 108 -10.51 -14.91 -8.62
N ARG A 109 -9.92 -14.80 -7.43
CA ARG A 109 -10.04 -15.82 -6.38
C ARG A 109 -11.46 -15.98 -5.88
N VAL A 110 -12.17 -14.88 -5.64
CA VAL A 110 -13.60 -14.88 -5.26
C VAL A 110 -14.44 -15.52 -6.36
N ASN A 111 -14.15 -15.23 -7.63
CA ASN A 111 -14.88 -15.81 -8.75
C ASN A 111 -14.63 -17.32 -8.88
N GLU A 112 -13.40 -17.78 -8.63
CA GLU A 112 -13.10 -19.21 -8.59
C GLU A 112 -13.82 -19.92 -7.44
N MET A 113 -13.84 -19.32 -6.25
CA MET A 113 -14.62 -19.82 -5.10
C MET A 113 -16.10 -19.93 -5.43
N ASN A 114 -16.69 -18.92 -6.07
CA ASN A 114 -18.08 -18.95 -6.52
C ASN A 114 -18.35 -20.10 -7.51
N LYS A 115 -17.42 -20.34 -8.45
CA LYS A 115 -17.53 -21.48 -9.38
C LYS A 115 -17.48 -22.82 -8.64
N ARG A 116 -16.59 -22.98 -7.67
CA ARG A 116 -16.50 -24.18 -6.82
C ARG A 116 -17.77 -24.39 -6.00
N MET A 117 -18.30 -23.33 -5.39
CA MET A 117 -19.55 -23.38 -4.62
C MET A 117 -20.72 -23.84 -5.49
N ARG A 118 -20.89 -23.24 -6.69
CA ARG A 118 -21.95 -23.65 -7.63
C ARG A 118 -21.83 -25.10 -8.09
N LYS A 119 -20.61 -25.64 -8.22
CA LYS A 119 -20.42 -27.07 -8.52
C LYS A 119 -20.90 -27.94 -7.35
N ILE A 120 -20.54 -27.57 -6.12
CA ILE A 120 -20.98 -28.27 -4.91
C ILE A 120 -22.51 -28.24 -4.80
N GLU A 121 -23.15 -27.08 -4.98
CA GLU A 121 -24.61 -26.94 -4.98
C GLU A 121 -25.28 -27.87 -6.00
N LYS A 122 -24.74 -27.95 -7.23
CA LYS A 122 -25.26 -28.85 -8.27
C LYS A 122 -25.13 -30.32 -7.90
N GLU A 123 -24.01 -30.73 -7.32
CA GLU A 123 -23.81 -32.13 -6.89
C GLU A 123 -24.72 -32.48 -5.69
N ILE A 124 -25.02 -31.53 -4.80
CA ILE A 124 -25.97 -31.71 -3.71
C ILE A 124 -27.40 -31.84 -4.24
N ILE A 125 -27.82 -30.97 -5.18
CA ILE A 125 -29.18 -31.00 -5.75
C ILE A 125 -29.40 -32.23 -6.65
N ARG A 126 -28.32 -32.81 -7.21
CA ARG A 126 -28.38 -34.01 -8.06
C ARG A 126 -28.49 -35.32 -7.26
N LYS A 127 -28.17 -35.29 -5.96
CA LYS A 127 -28.39 -36.42 -5.04
C LYS A 127 -29.77 -36.32 -4.39
#